data_AF-A0A8H2WDQ5-F1
#
_entry.id   AF-A0A8H2WDQ5-F1
#
_cell.length_a   1.000
_cell.length_b   1.000
_cell.length_c   1.000
_cell.angle_alpha   90.00
_cell.angle_beta   90.00
_cell.angle_gamma   90.00
#
_symmetry.space_group_name_H-M   'P 1'
#
loop_
_entity.id
_entity.type
_entity.pdbx_description
1 polymer ?
#
loop_
_entity_poly.entity_id
_entity_poly.type
_entity_poly.pdbx_seq_one_letter_code
_entity_poly.pdbx_strand_id
1 'polypeptide(L)'
;MHFSNLRWVALTHAHEIPYNSRSLVLGFYLCSIVLVSLLIVLNMALVGYDTKLVLQKNPNITQYDHSWTLGHFPAILRIMTHVGDCEVGKLNQDVTLKTNSSLPLFPYQFKNSYIFEHSGGLDGATIVTRFVDGPYQANPLSSCFVSEMGLYYEPLWQNFKAKATITCEPTDQLPRFFKFTTLYSASGLPYMRPDSTLDYFILDVHPEKTALGFERWLDQSADFAIDNTSRLNVLGALDGLAGDLMQIGLLQFDLLNDTERIAVPETAFFGWDLAQDGRGLDDNSRLELLTFSLWHTTFSETANRTMVNFMIAVRDAIHLDLGHITSDNIYLNKTAFNAYIHPNPLYLSVVEQYRTRFMGLDPDALPICTWTRGCLPHPNITWAEILREDVGKLPYNNIVLPIVEPDPAVVSVIDTTYLCPTYVRKSWGSLLVSVFSATFSMYGTIYTLFAFIAPRLDSSPIADGKDNDWVDP
;
A
#
# COMPACT_ATOMS: atom_id res chain seq x y z
N MET A 1 38.74 -34.40 -40.23
CA MET A 1 39.50 -34.70 -38.99
C MET A 1 39.03 -36.05 -38.46
N HIS A 2 39.91 -36.85 -37.85
CA HIS A 2 39.55 -38.13 -37.25
C HIS A 2 38.82 -37.94 -35.92
N PHE A 3 37.69 -38.63 -35.75
CA PHE A 3 37.12 -38.96 -34.43
C PHE A 3 37.06 -40.48 -34.28
N SER A 4 38.22 -41.06 -34.04
CA SER A 4 38.41 -42.45 -33.63
C SER A 4 39.06 -42.46 -32.25
N ASN A 5 38.75 -43.45 -31.42
CA ASN A 5 39.20 -43.62 -30.02
C ASN A 5 38.43 -42.86 -28.93
N LEU A 6 37.10 -42.76 -29.04
CA LEU A 6 36.26 -42.89 -27.85
C LEU A 6 36.20 -44.37 -27.46
N ARG A 7 37.27 -44.85 -26.84
CA ARG A 7 37.36 -46.19 -26.27
C ARG A 7 36.33 -46.27 -25.14
N TRP A 8 35.43 -47.24 -25.17
CA TRP A 8 34.55 -47.51 -24.04
C TRP A 8 35.41 -47.91 -22.84
N VAL A 9 35.57 -47.00 -21.88
CA VAL A 9 35.99 -47.36 -20.52
C VAL A 9 34.78 -47.99 -19.84
N ALA A 10 34.53 -49.25 -20.20
CA ALA A 10 33.67 -50.10 -19.39
C ALA A 10 34.26 -50.15 -17.97
N LEU A 11 33.39 -50.14 -16.95
CA LEU A 11 33.82 -50.27 -15.56
C LEU A 11 34.26 -51.71 -15.26
N THR A 12 35.42 -52.11 -15.80
CA THR A 12 36.11 -53.37 -15.46
C THR A 12 36.96 -53.23 -14.18
N HIS A 13 36.57 -52.28 -13.32
CA HIS A 13 36.81 -52.33 -11.87
C HIS A 13 35.52 -52.66 -11.11
N ALA A 14 34.69 -53.51 -11.70
CA ALA A 14 34.14 -54.62 -10.94
C ALA A 14 35.32 -55.42 -10.36
N HIS A 15 35.82 -54.99 -9.20
CA HIS A 15 36.76 -55.77 -8.42
C HIS A 15 36.07 -57.10 -8.13
N GLU A 16 36.71 -58.22 -8.47
CA GLU A 16 36.23 -59.53 -8.01
C GLU A 16 36.41 -59.55 -6.50
N ILE A 17 35.37 -59.15 -5.77
CA ILE A 17 35.24 -59.42 -4.34
C ILE A 17 34.75 -60.86 -4.27
N PRO A 18 35.55 -61.81 -3.76
CA PRO A 18 35.25 -63.24 -3.87
C PRO A 18 34.21 -63.67 -2.82
N TYR A 19 32.99 -63.15 -2.96
CA TYR A 19 31.83 -63.62 -2.20
C TYR A 19 31.47 -65.02 -2.68
N ASN A 20 31.52 -65.98 -1.75
CA ASN A 20 31.24 -67.39 -2.04
C ASN A 20 29.73 -67.59 -2.32
N SER A 21 28.88 -66.79 -1.66
CA SER A 21 27.43 -66.79 -1.90
C SER A 21 27.01 -65.99 -3.15
N ARG A 22 26.90 -66.69 -4.29
CA ARG A 22 26.30 -66.14 -5.53
C ARG A 22 24.89 -65.56 -5.31
N SER A 23 24.13 -66.12 -4.37
CA SER A 23 22.79 -65.66 -4.00
C SER A 23 22.81 -64.32 -3.26
N LEU A 24 23.79 -64.08 -2.39
CA LEU A 24 23.97 -62.82 -1.66
C LEU A 24 24.24 -61.67 -2.65
N VAL A 25 25.15 -61.91 -3.61
CA VAL A 25 25.48 -60.93 -4.67
C VAL A 25 24.26 -60.60 -5.54
N LEU A 26 23.52 -61.61 -5.99
CA LEU A 26 22.35 -61.41 -6.86
C LEU A 26 21.20 -60.72 -6.11
N GLY A 27 20.96 -61.08 -4.85
CA GLY A 27 20.02 -60.39 -3.97
C GLY A 27 20.39 -58.93 -3.72
N PHE A 28 21.68 -58.63 -3.49
CA PHE A 28 22.16 -57.25 -3.33
C PHE A 28 21.88 -56.39 -4.57
N TYR A 29 22.14 -56.90 -5.78
CA TYR A 29 21.84 -56.16 -7.01
C TYR A 29 20.34 -55.91 -7.23
N LEU A 30 19.47 -56.89 -6.95
CA LEU A 30 18.02 -56.70 -7.03
C LEU A 30 17.51 -55.65 -6.03
N CYS A 31 17.94 -55.73 -4.77
CA CYS A 31 17.64 -54.72 -3.75
C CYS A 31 18.16 -53.33 -4.14
N SER A 32 19.36 -53.26 -4.74
CA SER A 32 19.98 -52.02 -5.19
C SER A 32 19.22 -51.34 -6.33
N ILE A 33 18.64 -52.09 -7.27
CA ILE A 33 17.80 -51.52 -8.35
C ILE A 33 16.54 -50.87 -7.76
N VAL A 34 15.87 -51.54 -6.81
CA VAL A 34 14.70 -50.99 -6.12
C VAL A 34 15.07 -49.77 -5.28
N LEU A 35 16.16 -49.85 -4.52
CA LEU A 35 16.68 -48.77 -3.68
C LEU A 35 17.05 -47.54 -4.51
N VAL A 36 17.81 -47.68 -5.60
CA VAL A 36 18.17 -46.56 -6.49
C VAL A 36 16.92 -45.93 -7.11
N SER A 37 15.93 -46.73 -7.51
CA SER A 37 14.66 -46.22 -8.04
C SER A 37 13.91 -45.37 -7.02
N LEU A 38 13.85 -45.81 -5.75
CA LEU A 38 13.26 -45.05 -4.64
C LEU A 38 14.07 -43.78 -4.32
N LEU A 39 15.39 -43.86 -4.31
CA LEU A 39 16.28 -42.71 -4.06
C LEU A 39 16.17 -41.65 -5.15
N ILE A 40 15.98 -42.03 -6.42
CA ILE A 40 15.75 -41.07 -7.52
C ILE A 40 14.45 -40.29 -7.30
N VAL A 41 13.36 -40.97 -6.96
CA VAL A 41 12.06 -40.32 -6.68
C VAL A 41 12.16 -39.41 -5.45
N LEU A 42 12.79 -39.88 -4.38
CA LEU A 42 13.00 -39.12 -3.15
C LEU A 42 13.86 -37.87 -3.40
N ASN A 43 15.00 -38.00 -4.08
CA ASN A 43 15.87 -36.87 -4.39
C ASN A 43 15.26 -35.90 -5.41
N MET A 44 14.37 -36.37 -6.29
CA MET A 44 13.61 -35.48 -7.19
C MET A 44 12.61 -34.60 -6.42
N ALA A 45 11.98 -35.13 -5.37
CA ALA A 45 11.14 -34.33 -4.47
C ALA A 45 11.96 -33.39 -3.58
N LEU A 46 13.03 -33.88 -2.94
CA LEU A 46 13.84 -33.11 -1.98
C LEU A 46 14.74 -32.04 -2.62
N VAL A 47 15.28 -32.30 -3.81
CA VAL A 47 16.36 -31.48 -4.40
C VAL A 47 16.00 -30.93 -5.79
N GLY A 48 14.79 -31.21 -6.30
CA GLY A 48 14.30 -30.74 -7.61
C GLY A 48 13.81 -29.30 -7.66
N TYR A 49 13.75 -28.62 -6.52
CA TYR A 49 13.33 -27.22 -6.36
C TYR A 49 14.49 -26.38 -5.82
N ASP A 50 14.52 -25.10 -6.21
CA ASP A 50 15.32 -24.04 -5.58
C ASP A 50 14.37 -23.01 -4.95
N THR A 51 14.81 -22.33 -3.88
CA THR A 51 14.16 -21.10 -3.43
C THR A 51 14.60 -19.92 -4.31
N LYS A 52 13.64 -19.10 -4.75
CA LYS A 52 13.91 -17.83 -5.44
C LYS A 52 13.13 -16.69 -4.81
N LEU A 53 13.82 -15.59 -4.56
CA LEU A 53 13.21 -14.36 -4.09
C LEU A 53 12.47 -13.68 -5.25
N VAL A 54 11.19 -13.35 -5.03
CA VAL A 54 10.28 -12.76 -6.01
C VAL A 54 9.53 -11.61 -5.34
N LEU A 55 9.39 -10.49 -6.05
CA LEU A 55 8.61 -9.35 -5.58
C LEU A 55 7.11 -9.64 -5.70
N GLN A 56 6.37 -9.53 -4.59
CA GLN A 56 4.91 -9.67 -4.54
C GLN A 56 4.27 -8.47 -3.84
N LYS A 57 3.02 -8.12 -4.18
CA LYS A 57 2.28 -7.01 -3.52
C LYS A 57 1.63 -7.39 -2.19
N ASN A 58 1.38 -8.68 -1.95
CA ASN A 58 0.73 -9.17 -0.74
C ASN A 58 1.63 -10.24 -0.08
N PRO A 59 2.16 -10.00 1.14
CA PRO A 59 3.07 -10.92 1.81
C PRO A 59 2.37 -12.20 2.33
N ASN A 60 1.03 -12.20 2.40
CA ASN A 60 0.23 -13.32 2.89
C ASN A 60 -0.15 -14.32 1.78
N ILE A 61 0.34 -14.15 0.54
CA ILE A 61 0.13 -15.10 -0.55
C ILE A 61 0.96 -16.36 -0.30
N THR A 62 0.29 -17.36 0.26
CA THR A 62 0.79 -18.73 0.42
C THR A 62 0.68 -19.46 -0.93
N GLN A 63 1.81 -19.62 -1.61
CA GLN A 63 1.86 -20.17 -2.98
C GLN A 63 1.71 -21.70 -2.98
N TYR A 64 0.47 -22.19 -2.81
CA TYR A 64 0.18 -23.61 -2.64
C TYR A 64 0.28 -24.48 -3.92
N ASP A 65 0.28 -23.88 -5.12
CA ASP A 65 -0.03 -24.59 -6.36
C ASP A 65 1.20 -25.27 -7.00
N HIS A 66 1.61 -26.41 -6.42
CA HIS A 66 2.69 -27.27 -6.90
C HIS A 66 2.22 -28.74 -6.93
N SER A 67 2.65 -29.52 -7.92
CA SER A 67 2.21 -30.92 -8.09
C SER A 67 2.59 -31.89 -6.95
N TRP A 68 3.34 -31.43 -5.93
CA TRP A 68 3.82 -32.22 -4.80
C TRP A 68 3.26 -31.74 -3.44
N THR A 69 2.52 -30.61 -3.41
CA THR A 69 1.79 -30.14 -2.22
C THR A 69 0.39 -30.77 -2.09
N LEU A 70 -0.11 -31.42 -3.15
CA LEU A 70 -1.38 -32.16 -3.10
C LEU A 70 -1.34 -33.22 -1.99
N GLY A 71 -2.43 -33.30 -1.22
CA GLY A 71 -2.55 -34.11 0.01
C GLY A 71 -2.43 -35.63 -0.15
N HIS A 72 -2.19 -36.14 -1.36
CA HIS A 72 -2.02 -37.57 -1.63
C HIS A 72 -0.67 -38.12 -1.15
N PHE A 73 0.36 -37.28 -0.96
CA PHE A 73 1.62 -37.73 -0.36
C PHE A 73 1.51 -37.85 1.17
N PRO A 74 2.15 -38.87 1.78
CA PRO A 74 2.25 -38.97 3.24
C PRO A 74 3.04 -37.79 3.80
N ALA A 75 2.72 -37.34 5.01
CA ALA A 75 3.23 -36.09 5.58
C ALA A 75 4.78 -35.97 5.56
N ILE A 76 5.50 -37.09 5.70
CA ILE A 76 6.97 -37.14 5.72
C ILE A 76 7.62 -36.88 4.33
N LEU A 77 6.83 -36.93 3.25
CA LEU A 77 7.27 -36.62 1.87
C LEU A 77 6.69 -35.31 1.33
N ARG A 78 5.88 -34.59 2.11
CA ARG A 78 5.41 -33.27 1.72
C ARG A 78 6.54 -32.27 1.92
N ILE A 79 6.84 -31.48 0.89
CA ILE A 79 7.68 -30.29 1.03
C ILE A 79 6.99 -29.39 2.07
N MET A 80 7.76 -28.82 3.01
CA MET A 80 7.22 -27.85 3.96
C MET A 80 6.59 -26.69 3.19
N THR A 81 5.27 -26.51 3.33
CA THR A 81 4.51 -25.46 2.64
C THR A 81 4.87 -24.05 3.11
N HIS A 82 5.53 -23.95 4.25
CA HIS A 82 6.20 -22.75 4.71
C HIS A 82 7.56 -22.62 4.02
N VAL A 83 7.55 -22.10 2.79
CA VAL A 83 8.64 -21.20 2.40
C VAL A 83 8.67 -20.08 3.45
N GLY A 84 9.86 -19.68 3.90
CA GLY A 84 9.99 -18.72 5.00
C GLY A 84 9.24 -17.40 4.73
N ASP A 85 8.84 -16.72 5.80
CA ASP A 85 8.01 -15.51 5.68
C ASP A 85 8.67 -14.46 4.77
N CYS A 86 7.85 -13.73 3.99
CA CYS A 86 8.36 -12.70 3.09
C CYS A 86 9.16 -11.63 3.86
N GLU A 87 10.24 -11.12 3.26
CA GLU A 87 11.00 -10.04 3.90
C GLU A 87 10.09 -8.82 4.12
N VAL A 88 10.10 -8.32 5.34
CA VAL A 88 9.23 -7.23 5.77
C VAL A 88 9.61 -5.95 5.03
N GLY A 89 8.65 -5.41 4.26
CA GLY A 89 8.81 -4.16 3.53
C GLY A 89 9.26 -3.02 4.45
N LYS A 90 10.19 -2.20 3.96
CA LYS A 90 10.74 -1.05 4.69
C LYS A 90 10.11 0.23 4.16
N LEU A 91 9.49 0.98 5.07
CA LEU A 91 9.05 2.34 4.83
C LEU A 91 10.21 3.27 5.21
N ASN A 92 10.71 4.04 4.24
CA ASN A 92 11.78 5.01 4.42
C ASN A 92 11.18 6.43 4.33
N GLN A 93 11.78 7.42 4.98
CA GLN A 93 11.20 8.77 5.06
C GLN A 93 11.09 9.49 3.69
N ASP A 94 12.07 9.29 2.81
CA ASP A 94 12.16 9.99 1.52
C ASP A 94 11.29 9.36 0.41
N VAL A 95 10.49 8.33 0.72
CA VAL A 95 9.67 7.62 -0.27
C VAL A 95 8.23 8.12 -0.22
N THR A 96 7.74 8.60 -1.37
CA THR A 96 6.31 8.83 -1.58
C THR A 96 5.59 7.51 -1.80
N LEU A 97 4.63 7.22 -0.94
CA LEU A 97 3.82 6.00 -0.92
C LEU A 97 2.43 6.28 -1.47
N LYS A 98 1.78 5.24 -2.02
CA LYS A 98 0.34 5.25 -2.35
C LYS A 98 -0.35 4.08 -1.63
N THR A 99 -1.66 4.15 -1.51
CA THR A 99 -2.54 3.07 -1.05
C THR A 99 -2.88 2.12 -2.21
N ASN A 100 -3.39 0.92 -1.89
CA ASN A 100 -4.08 0.04 -2.84
C ASN A 100 -5.61 0.11 -2.69
N SER A 101 -6.14 1.19 -2.11
CA SER A 101 -7.56 1.36 -1.82
C SER A 101 -8.41 1.31 -3.11
N SER A 102 -9.73 1.16 -2.97
CA SER A 102 -10.67 1.32 -4.09
C SER A 102 -10.68 2.74 -4.66
N LEU A 103 -10.28 3.73 -3.86
CA LEU A 103 -10.28 5.15 -4.19
C LEU A 103 -8.95 5.80 -3.76
N PRO A 104 -7.82 5.52 -4.46
CA PRO A 104 -6.54 6.11 -4.12
C PRO A 104 -6.54 7.58 -4.54
N LEU A 105 -6.43 8.46 -3.56
CA LEU A 105 -6.62 9.91 -3.67
C LEU A 105 -5.33 10.68 -3.34
N PHE A 106 -4.53 10.20 -2.39
CA PHE A 106 -3.42 10.96 -1.84
C PHE A 106 -2.06 10.22 -1.89
N PRO A 107 -0.95 10.93 -2.12
CA PRO A 107 0.37 10.46 -1.76
C PRO A 107 0.58 10.58 -0.24
N TYR A 108 1.27 9.60 0.35
CA TYR A 108 1.65 9.60 1.76
C TYR A 108 3.17 9.57 1.90
N GLN A 109 3.73 10.41 2.75
CA GLN A 109 5.14 10.36 3.16
C GLN A 109 5.23 9.73 4.54
N PHE A 110 6.16 8.79 4.72
CA PHE A 110 6.41 8.17 6.03
C PHE A 110 7.23 9.11 6.91
N LYS A 111 6.76 9.39 8.13
CA LYS A 111 7.40 10.37 9.04
C LYS A 111 8.30 9.68 10.07
N ASN A 112 7.85 8.54 10.61
CA ASN A 112 8.55 7.68 11.58
C ASN A 112 7.63 6.55 12.10
N SER A 113 8.23 5.56 12.76
CA SER A 113 7.50 4.64 13.65
C SER A 113 8.00 4.75 15.09
N TYR A 114 7.17 4.35 16.05
CA TYR A 114 7.47 4.43 17.49
C TYR A 114 7.08 3.12 18.20
N ILE A 115 7.87 2.73 19.19
CA ILE A 115 7.50 1.72 20.21
C ILE A 115 7.43 2.42 21.57
N PHE A 116 6.37 2.14 22.34
CA PHE A 116 6.23 2.54 23.73
C PHE A 116 6.57 1.36 24.64
N GLU A 117 7.74 1.37 25.24
CA GLU A 117 8.16 0.38 26.24
C GLU A 117 7.77 0.90 27.64
N HIS A 118 6.86 0.20 28.31
CA HIS A 118 6.57 0.45 29.73
C HIS A 118 7.78 -0.01 30.57
N SER A 119 8.53 0.93 31.14
CA SER A 119 9.57 0.56 32.09
C SER A 119 8.94 0.05 33.39
N GLY A 120 9.35 -1.12 33.87
CA GLY A 120 8.86 -1.74 35.11
C GLY A 120 9.38 -1.06 36.40
N GLY A 121 9.74 0.23 36.33
CA GLY A 121 10.21 1.02 37.46
C GLY A 121 9.06 1.76 38.16
N LEU A 122 9.27 2.16 39.42
CA LEU A 122 8.21 2.75 40.24
C LEU A 122 7.66 4.08 39.71
N ASP A 123 8.41 4.79 38.86
CA ASP A 123 8.04 6.12 38.34
C ASP A 123 7.23 6.08 37.04
N GLY A 124 6.86 4.88 36.52
CA GLY A 124 5.93 4.72 35.41
C GLY A 124 6.37 5.28 34.05
N ALA A 125 7.65 5.59 33.88
CA ALA A 125 8.16 6.24 32.67
C ALA A 125 8.05 5.34 31.43
N THR A 126 7.36 5.82 30.39
CA THR A 126 7.30 5.19 29.07
C THR A 126 8.54 5.55 28.26
N ILE A 127 9.35 4.56 27.88
CA ILE A 127 10.48 4.75 26.96
C ILE A 127 9.92 4.76 25.54
N VAL A 128 10.18 5.83 24.79
CA VAL A 128 9.67 6.03 23.43
C VAL A 128 10.79 5.82 22.42
N THR A 129 10.91 4.60 21.89
CA THR A 129 11.90 4.25 20.87
C THR A 129 11.40 4.69 19.50
N ARG A 130 11.87 5.83 19.00
CA ARG A 130 11.59 6.34 17.65
C ARG A 130 12.52 5.69 16.62
N PHE A 131 11.95 5.18 15.55
CA PHE A 131 12.68 4.68 14.37
C PHE A 131 12.49 5.64 13.19
N VAL A 132 13.56 5.84 12.41
CA VAL A 132 13.55 6.61 11.15
C VAL A 132 12.80 5.81 10.09
N ASP A 133 13.22 4.56 9.87
CA ASP A 133 12.59 3.61 8.94
C ASP A 133 11.66 2.64 9.69
N GLY A 134 10.60 2.18 9.03
CA GLY A 134 9.55 1.34 9.62
C GLY A 134 9.39 -0.01 8.91
N PRO A 135 9.46 -1.15 9.62
CA PRO A 135 9.06 -2.44 9.05
C PRO A 135 7.52 -2.51 8.95
N TYR A 136 6.97 -2.83 7.77
CA TYR A 136 5.52 -2.84 7.50
C TYR A 136 5.10 -4.09 6.70
N GLN A 137 4.04 -4.78 7.13
CA GLN A 137 3.62 -6.11 6.63
C GLN A 137 2.23 -6.10 5.95
N ALA A 138 1.93 -5.10 5.12
CA ALA A 138 0.63 -4.93 4.45
C ALA A 138 -0.54 -4.93 5.44
N ASN A 139 -0.36 -4.26 6.57
CA ASN A 139 -1.36 -4.16 7.62
C ASN A 139 -2.46 -3.17 7.23
N PRO A 140 -3.75 -3.45 7.53
CA PRO A 140 -4.86 -2.57 7.21
C PRO A 140 -4.67 -1.15 7.75
N LEU A 141 -4.98 -0.15 6.93
CA LEU A 141 -4.95 1.27 7.31
C LEU A 141 -6.24 1.73 8.03
N SER A 142 -7.18 0.80 8.25
CA SER A 142 -8.42 1.04 9.01
C SER A 142 -8.22 1.31 10.51
N SER A 143 -7.00 1.17 11.05
CA SER A 143 -6.61 1.64 12.40
C SER A 143 -5.85 2.98 12.38
N CYS A 144 -5.75 3.63 11.23
CA CYS A 144 -5.05 4.90 11.05
C CYS A 144 -6.03 6.08 11.05
N PHE A 145 -5.91 6.99 12.01
CA PHE A 145 -6.74 8.19 12.12
C PHE A 145 -5.95 9.45 11.78
N VAL A 146 -6.62 10.51 11.33
CA VAL A 146 -5.99 11.83 11.18
C VAL A 146 -5.85 12.46 12.57
N SER A 147 -4.62 12.70 13.02
CA SER A 147 -4.31 13.16 14.38
C SER A 147 -3.95 14.65 14.47
N GLU A 148 -3.36 15.20 13.40
CA GLU A 148 -3.06 16.63 13.28
C GLU A 148 -3.52 17.07 11.89
N MET A 149 -4.15 18.23 11.77
CA MET A 149 -4.39 18.88 10.48
C MET A 149 -3.93 20.33 10.50
N GLY A 150 -3.60 20.86 9.33
CA GLY A 150 -3.34 22.28 9.19
C GLY A 150 -3.45 22.76 7.77
N LEU A 151 -3.75 24.04 7.63
CA LEU A 151 -3.91 24.73 6.37
C LEU A 151 -2.80 25.78 6.26
N TYR A 152 -1.93 25.66 5.27
CA TYR A 152 -1.12 26.79 4.83
C TYR A 152 -1.91 27.62 3.82
N TYR A 153 -1.82 28.94 3.92
CA TYR A 153 -2.39 29.88 2.94
C TYR A 153 -1.32 30.88 2.51
N GLU A 154 -1.18 31.07 1.20
CA GLU A 154 -0.21 31.95 0.55
C GLU A 154 -0.99 32.96 -0.32
N PRO A 155 -1.43 34.11 0.24
CA PRO A 155 -2.46 34.96 -0.38
C PRO A 155 -2.05 35.55 -1.72
N LEU A 156 -0.77 35.93 -1.88
CA LEU A 156 -0.23 36.46 -3.13
C LEU A 156 -0.31 35.47 -4.29
N TRP A 157 -0.26 34.17 -4.00
CA TRP A 157 -0.30 33.07 -4.98
C TRP A 157 -1.67 32.38 -5.05
N GLN A 158 -2.65 32.87 -4.28
CA GLN A 158 -3.98 32.26 -4.11
C GLN A 158 -3.88 30.75 -3.81
N ASN A 159 -2.88 30.36 -3.01
CA ASN A 159 -2.47 28.96 -2.85
C ASN A 159 -2.78 28.47 -1.44
N PHE A 160 -3.42 27.31 -1.35
CA PHE A 160 -3.79 26.64 -0.12
C PHE A 160 -3.16 25.26 -0.09
N LYS A 161 -2.51 24.89 1.01
CA LYS A 161 -1.97 23.54 1.22
C LYS A 161 -2.58 22.96 2.49
N ALA A 162 -3.55 22.08 2.33
CA ALA A 162 -4.03 21.24 3.42
C ALA A 162 -3.00 20.14 3.69
N LYS A 163 -2.47 20.12 4.90
CA LYS A 163 -1.53 19.12 5.41
C LYS A 163 -2.22 18.33 6.49
N ALA A 164 -2.15 17.02 6.39
CA ALA A 164 -2.70 16.12 7.41
C ALA A 164 -1.62 15.15 7.88
N THR A 165 -1.56 14.94 9.19
CA THR A 165 -0.74 13.92 9.82
C THR A 165 -1.64 12.77 10.21
N ILE A 166 -1.31 11.57 9.71
CA ILE A 166 -2.04 10.34 10.01
C ILE A 166 -1.23 9.56 11.06
N THR A 167 -1.90 9.07 12.09
CA THR A 167 -1.32 8.18 13.10
C THR A 167 -2.04 6.84 13.06
N CYS A 168 -1.28 5.76 12.85
CA CYS A 168 -1.76 4.38 12.91
C CYS A 168 -1.44 3.78 14.28
N GLU A 169 -2.45 3.22 14.93
CA GLU A 169 -2.28 2.52 16.19
C GLU A 169 -1.67 1.13 16.02
N PRO A 170 -0.93 0.63 17.04
CA PRO A 170 -0.47 -0.74 17.06
C PRO A 170 -1.64 -1.72 17.12
N THR A 171 -1.48 -2.85 16.46
CA THR A 171 -2.41 -3.99 16.46
C THR A 171 -1.66 -5.25 16.85
N ASP A 172 -2.35 -6.39 16.98
CA ASP A 172 -1.69 -7.69 17.21
C ASP A 172 -0.68 -8.07 16.10
N GLN A 173 -0.75 -7.41 14.94
CA GLN A 173 0.16 -7.56 13.80
C GLN A 173 1.18 -6.41 13.68
N LEU A 174 1.06 -5.36 14.49
CA LEU A 174 1.96 -4.21 14.53
C LEU A 174 2.22 -3.76 15.97
N PRO A 175 3.35 -4.15 16.61
CA PRO A 175 3.72 -3.65 17.94
C PRO A 175 4.30 -2.21 17.89
N ARG A 176 3.91 -1.39 16.90
CA ARG A 176 4.45 -0.06 16.63
C ARG A 176 3.35 0.91 16.20
N PHE A 177 3.42 2.15 16.65
CA PHE A 177 2.70 3.25 16.03
C PHE A 177 3.44 3.68 14.75
N PHE A 178 2.70 4.03 13.70
CA PHE A 178 3.25 4.61 12.47
C PHE A 178 2.68 6.01 12.30
N LYS A 179 3.51 6.95 11.84
CA LYS A 179 3.08 8.31 11.55
C LYS A 179 3.40 8.63 10.10
N PHE A 180 2.37 9.08 9.37
CA PHE A 180 2.47 9.50 7.98
C PHE A 180 2.10 10.98 7.87
N THR A 181 2.40 11.59 6.73
CA THR A 181 1.95 12.94 6.39
C THR A 181 1.51 12.95 4.94
N THR A 182 0.39 13.62 4.67
CA THR A 182 -0.10 13.85 3.31
C THR A 182 -0.34 15.34 3.08
N LEU A 183 -0.37 15.72 1.82
CA LEU A 183 -0.47 17.09 1.32
C LEU A 183 -1.45 17.13 0.15
N TYR A 184 -2.45 18.00 0.27
CA TYR A 184 -3.33 18.42 -0.80
C TYR A 184 -3.15 19.92 -1.03
N SER A 185 -2.92 20.34 -2.27
CA SER A 185 -2.81 21.76 -2.64
C SER A 185 -4.04 22.18 -3.45
N ALA A 186 -4.37 23.46 -3.42
CA ALA A 186 -5.29 24.08 -4.37
C ALA A 186 -4.79 25.50 -4.66
N SER A 187 -4.74 25.88 -5.93
CA SER A 187 -4.33 27.23 -6.34
C SER A 187 -5.15 27.69 -7.54
N GLY A 188 -5.48 28.98 -7.57
CA GLY A 188 -6.11 29.63 -8.72
C GLY A 188 -5.17 29.78 -9.92
N LEU A 189 -3.87 29.58 -9.73
CA LEU A 189 -2.85 29.68 -10.77
C LEU A 189 -2.66 28.32 -11.46
N PRO A 190 -2.87 28.21 -12.80
CA PRO A 190 -2.77 26.95 -13.57
C PRO A 190 -1.45 26.17 -13.52
N TYR A 191 -0.44 26.67 -12.81
CA TYR A 191 0.91 26.09 -12.69
C TYR A 191 1.36 25.90 -11.22
N MET A 192 0.43 26.00 -10.25
CA MET A 192 0.68 25.78 -8.81
C MET A 192 -0.30 24.79 -8.16
N ARG A 193 -0.98 23.96 -8.96
CA ARG A 193 -1.76 22.80 -8.51
C ARG A 193 -0.89 21.75 -7.80
N PRO A 194 -1.47 20.81 -7.02
CA PRO A 194 -0.75 19.66 -6.54
C PRO A 194 -0.50 18.68 -7.69
N ASP A 195 0.70 18.10 -7.71
CA ASP A 195 1.01 17.00 -8.63
C ASP A 195 -0.03 15.88 -8.50
N SER A 196 -0.45 15.52 -7.27
CA SER A 196 -1.43 14.45 -6.97
C SER A 196 -2.70 14.47 -7.83
N THR A 197 -3.35 15.64 -7.94
CA THR A 197 -4.63 15.78 -8.66
C THR A 197 -4.39 15.91 -10.17
N LEU A 198 -3.25 16.48 -10.58
CA LEU A 198 -2.88 16.60 -11.99
C LEU A 198 -2.42 15.24 -12.58
N ASP A 199 -1.54 14.53 -11.87
CA ASP A 199 -1.17 13.13 -12.09
C ASP A 199 -2.40 12.23 -12.17
N TYR A 200 -3.36 12.40 -11.25
CA TYR A 200 -4.61 11.65 -11.29
C TYR A 200 -5.33 11.80 -12.65
N PHE A 201 -5.54 13.04 -13.10
CA PHE A 201 -6.23 13.29 -14.36
C PHE A 201 -5.43 12.83 -15.58
N ILE A 202 -4.10 13.01 -15.55
CA ILE A 202 -3.19 12.62 -16.63
C ILE A 202 -3.04 11.10 -16.72
N LEU A 203 -2.79 10.40 -15.62
CA LEU A 203 -2.46 8.98 -15.63
C LEU A 203 -3.70 8.08 -15.74
N ASP A 204 -4.79 8.44 -15.06
CA ASP A 204 -5.93 7.54 -14.87
C ASP A 204 -7.17 7.91 -15.69
N VAL A 205 -7.38 9.20 -15.99
CA VAL A 205 -8.57 9.68 -16.75
C VAL A 205 -8.24 9.93 -18.23
N HIS A 206 -7.08 10.53 -18.50
CA HIS A 206 -6.62 10.89 -19.84
C HIS A 206 -5.14 10.54 -20.12
N PRO A 207 -4.76 9.25 -20.05
CA PRO A 207 -3.39 8.78 -20.34
C PRO A 207 -2.88 9.13 -21.75
N GLU A 208 -3.76 9.55 -22.67
CA GLU A 208 -3.40 10.07 -23.99
C GLU A 208 -2.95 11.55 -24.00
N LYS A 209 -3.06 12.28 -22.88
CA LYS A 209 -2.77 13.72 -22.79
C LYS A 209 -1.54 14.01 -21.93
N THR A 210 -0.64 14.85 -22.44
CA THR A 210 0.38 15.51 -21.59
C THR A 210 -0.27 16.59 -20.73
N ALA A 211 0.37 17.05 -19.64
CA ALA A 211 -0.17 18.10 -18.76
C ALA A 211 -0.68 19.35 -19.54
N LEU A 212 0.17 19.91 -20.41
CA LEU A 212 -0.16 21.03 -21.30
C LEU A 212 -1.28 20.72 -22.33
N GLY A 213 -1.52 19.45 -22.64
CA GLY A 213 -2.64 18.98 -23.47
C GLY A 213 -3.93 18.77 -22.67
N PHE A 214 -3.81 18.40 -21.39
CA PHE A 214 -4.93 18.23 -20.47
C PHE A 214 -5.48 19.58 -20.00
N GLU A 215 -4.63 20.55 -19.66
CA GLU A 215 -5.02 21.94 -19.36
C GLU A 215 -5.89 22.54 -20.46
N ARG A 216 -5.39 22.52 -21.71
CA ARG A 216 -6.13 23.02 -22.89
C ARG A 216 -7.42 22.27 -23.18
N TRP A 217 -7.56 21.04 -22.69
CA TRP A 217 -8.80 20.27 -22.84
C TRP A 217 -9.82 20.62 -21.75
N LEU A 218 -9.39 20.86 -20.51
CA LEU A 218 -10.27 21.40 -19.45
C LEU A 218 -10.88 22.74 -19.88
N ASP A 219 -10.06 23.64 -20.43
CA ASP A 219 -10.48 24.95 -20.93
C ASP A 219 -11.49 24.87 -22.10
N GLN A 220 -11.70 23.70 -22.70
CA GLN A 220 -12.50 23.51 -23.93
C GLN A 220 -13.71 22.58 -23.77
N SER A 221 -13.63 21.52 -22.96
CA SER A 221 -14.70 20.52 -22.83
C SER A 221 -14.59 19.64 -21.58
N ALA A 222 -14.76 20.20 -20.38
CA ALA A 222 -14.74 19.47 -19.11
C ALA A 222 -16.05 18.70 -18.78
N ASP A 223 -16.70 18.08 -19.78
CA ASP A 223 -17.95 17.34 -19.58
C ASP A 223 -17.66 15.88 -19.18
N PHE A 224 -17.33 15.68 -17.90
CA PHE A 224 -17.00 14.38 -17.33
C PHE A 224 -18.23 13.46 -17.27
N ALA A 225 -18.09 12.18 -17.65
CA ALA A 225 -19.19 11.23 -17.53
C ALA A 225 -19.68 11.11 -16.07
N ILE A 226 -21.01 11.11 -15.87
CA ILE A 226 -21.62 10.96 -14.55
C ILE A 226 -21.48 9.50 -14.09
N ASP A 227 -20.53 9.27 -13.19
CA ASP A 227 -20.24 7.98 -12.54
C ASP A 227 -20.21 8.19 -11.02
N ASN A 228 -21.10 7.52 -10.30
CA ASN A 228 -21.22 7.62 -8.84
C ASN A 228 -20.21 6.75 -8.07
N THR A 229 -19.49 5.86 -8.74
CA THR A 229 -18.35 5.13 -8.16
C THR A 229 -17.03 5.90 -8.29
N SER A 230 -17.00 6.97 -9.10
CA SER A 230 -15.78 7.69 -9.41
C SER A 230 -15.25 8.56 -8.26
N ARG A 231 -13.96 8.40 -7.97
CA ARG A 231 -13.12 9.32 -7.18
C ARG A 231 -13.10 10.78 -7.73
N LEU A 232 -13.56 11.01 -8.97
CA LEU A 232 -13.85 12.36 -9.50
C LEU A 232 -14.91 13.14 -8.71
N ASN A 233 -15.80 12.45 -7.99
CA ASN A 233 -16.79 13.09 -7.12
C ASN A 233 -16.12 13.65 -5.85
N VAL A 234 -15.20 12.88 -5.25
CA VAL A 234 -14.44 13.28 -4.05
C VAL A 234 -13.51 14.44 -4.38
N LEU A 235 -12.66 14.28 -5.42
CA LEU A 235 -11.79 15.35 -5.91
C LEU A 235 -12.59 16.59 -6.36
N GLY A 236 -13.79 16.39 -6.93
CA GLY A 236 -14.67 17.47 -7.37
C GLY A 236 -15.27 18.29 -6.23
N ALA A 237 -15.67 17.65 -5.13
CA ALA A 237 -16.13 18.36 -3.94
C ALA A 237 -14.98 19.05 -3.19
N LEU A 238 -13.78 18.46 -3.18
CA LEU A 238 -12.57 19.12 -2.66
C LEU A 238 -12.19 20.38 -3.46
N ASP A 239 -12.26 20.32 -4.79
CA ASP A 239 -12.04 21.48 -5.68
C ASP A 239 -13.13 22.55 -5.50
N GLY A 240 -14.40 22.15 -5.37
CA GLY A 240 -15.51 23.06 -5.04
C GLY A 240 -15.30 23.83 -3.73
N LEU A 241 -15.05 23.11 -2.63
CA LEU A 241 -14.84 23.73 -1.31
C LEU A 241 -13.52 24.51 -1.22
N ALA A 242 -12.49 24.13 -2.00
CA ALA A 242 -11.30 24.96 -2.18
C ALA A 242 -11.60 26.24 -2.98
N GLY A 243 -12.50 26.19 -3.97
CA GLY A 243 -12.97 27.34 -4.73
C GLY A 243 -13.64 28.40 -3.87
N ASP A 244 -14.54 27.98 -2.96
CA ASP A 244 -15.15 28.88 -1.95
C ASP A 244 -14.08 29.57 -1.09
N LEU A 245 -13.10 28.80 -0.61
CA LEU A 245 -12.02 29.27 0.26
C LEU A 245 -11.07 30.23 -0.46
N MET A 246 -10.79 29.95 -1.73
CA MET A 246 -9.97 30.78 -2.61
C MET A 246 -10.66 32.09 -2.96
N GLN A 247 -11.97 32.07 -3.21
CA GLN A 247 -12.71 33.28 -3.56
C GLN A 247 -12.77 34.26 -2.37
N ILE A 248 -13.06 33.81 -1.15
CA ILE A 248 -13.02 34.72 0.02
C ILE A 248 -11.59 35.23 0.27
N GLY A 249 -10.57 34.37 0.12
CA GLY A 249 -9.17 34.76 0.23
C GLY A 249 -8.78 35.88 -0.74
N LEU A 250 -9.18 35.74 -2.01
CA LEU A 250 -8.99 36.75 -3.05
C LEU A 250 -9.75 38.04 -2.74
N LEU A 251 -11.06 37.96 -2.45
CA LEU A 251 -11.90 39.14 -2.16
C LEU A 251 -11.35 39.96 -0.99
N GLN A 252 -10.87 39.32 0.08
CA GLN A 252 -10.29 40.02 1.22
C GLN A 252 -8.88 40.56 0.96
N PHE A 253 -8.06 39.87 0.16
CA PHE A 253 -6.74 40.39 -0.21
C PHE A 253 -6.85 41.58 -1.18
N ASP A 254 -7.85 41.57 -2.07
CA ASP A 254 -8.06 42.69 -3.00
C ASP A 254 -8.63 43.96 -2.34
N LEU A 255 -9.34 43.81 -1.23
CA LEU A 255 -9.78 44.92 -0.38
C LEU A 255 -8.63 45.65 0.32
N LEU A 256 -7.41 45.12 0.30
CA LEU A 256 -6.22 45.81 0.81
C LEU A 256 -5.70 46.86 -0.17
N ASN A 257 -5.20 47.98 0.36
CA ASN A 257 -4.38 48.92 -0.40
C ASN A 257 -2.94 48.39 -0.57
N ASP A 258 -2.16 48.96 -1.49
CA ASP A 258 -0.83 48.44 -1.85
C ASP A 258 0.14 48.34 -0.65
N THR A 259 0.04 49.27 0.32
CA THR A 259 0.87 49.28 1.54
C THR A 259 0.47 48.17 2.50
N GLU A 260 -0.84 47.90 2.60
CA GLU A 260 -1.37 46.76 3.37
C GLU A 260 -1.00 45.42 2.72
N ARG A 261 -1.12 45.30 1.39
CA ARG A 261 -0.74 44.08 0.63
C ARG A 261 0.73 43.72 0.85
N ILE A 262 1.64 44.71 0.83
CA ILE A 262 3.07 44.52 1.10
C ILE A 262 3.35 44.13 2.57
N ALA A 263 2.44 44.46 3.50
CA ALA A 263 2.57 44.13 4.92
C ALA A 263 1.93 42.78 5.32
N VAL A 264 1.25 42.07 4.40
CA VAL A 264 0.75 40.71 4.65
C VAL A 264 1.93 39.72 4.58
N PRO A 265 2.15 38.86 5.60
CA PRO A 265 3.16 37.80 5.53
C PRO A 265 2.90 36.85 4.35
N GLU A 266 3.96 36.40 3.68
CA GLU A 266 3.87 35.56 2.48
C GLU A 266 3.07 34.25 2.69
N THR A 267 3.10 33.71 3.91
CA THR A 267 2.38 32.49 4.29
C THR A 267 1.80 32.61 5.70
N ALA A 268 0.61 32.04 5.90
CA ALA A 268 0.08 31.71 7.22
C ALA A 268 -0.10 30.20 7.38
N PHE A 269 -0.05 29.72 8.62
CA PHE A 269 -0.46 28.37 9.00
C PHE A 269 -1.53 28.41 10.08
N PHE A 270 -2.61 27.68 9.84
CA PHE A 270 -3.70 27.45 10.78
C PHE A 270 -3.70 25.96 11.17
N GLY A 271 -3.60 25.65 12.46
CA GLY A 271 -3.54 24.28 12.97
C GLY A 271 -4.82 23.82 13.69
N TRP A 272 -5.08 22.51 13.62
CA TRP A 272 -6.09 21.78 14.39
C TRP A 272 -5.47 20.47 14.91
N ASP A 273 -5.38 20.30 16.22
CA ASP A 273 -5.11 18.98 16.83
C ASP A 273 -6.44 18.21 16.93
N LEU A 274 -6.46 16.97 16.44
CA LEU A 274 -7.66 16.14 16.41
C LEU A 274 -7.61 15.07 17.49
N ALA A 275 -8.69 14.97 18.26
CA ALA A 275 -8.93 13.82 19.12
C ALA A 275 -9.05 12.53 18.30
N GLN A 276 -8.69 11.40 18.92
CA GLN A 276 -8.66 10.07 18.30
C GLN A 276 -10.02 9.58 17.77
N ASP A 277 -11.13 10.18 18.20
CA ASP A 277 -12.47 9.92 17.66
C ASP A 277 -12.77 10.64 16.33
N GLY A 278 -11.83 11.47 15.83
CA GLY A 278 -11.94 12.23 14.59
C GLY A 278 -12.86 13.45 14.66
N ARG A 279 -13.49 13.74 15.81
CA ARG A 279 -14.59 14.73 15.93
C ARG A 279 -14.13 16.14 16.25
N GLY A 280 -12.83 16.37 16.43
CA GLY A 280 -12.24 17.67 16.80
C GLY A 280 -12.32 18.80 15.76
N LEU A 281 -13.07 18.62 14.67
CA LEU A 281 -13.36 19.64 13.64
C LEU A 281 -14.84 20.04 13.73
N ASP A 282 -15.13 21.00 14.60
CA ASP A 282 -16.41 21.69 14.73
C ASP A 282 -16.21 23.23 14.73
N ASP A 283 -17.28 24.01 14.79
CA ASP A 283 -17.20 25.48 14.82
C ASP A 283 -16.47 26.06 16.04
N ASN A 284 -16.36 25.28 17.12
CA ASN A 284 -15.67 25.67 18.35
C ASN A 284 -14.21 25.19 18.37
N SER A 285 -13.79 24.39 17.38
CA SER A 285 -12.44 23.81 17.30
C SER A 285 -11.41 24.93 17.27
N ARG A 286 -10.45 24.86 18.19
CA ARG A 286 -9.58 25.99 18.50
C ARG A 286 -8.49 26.12 17.44
N LEU A 287 -8.77 26.95 16.44
CA LEU A 287 -7.84 27.31 15.39
C LEU A 287 -6.53 27.89 15.94
N GLU A 288 -5.44 27.14 15.84
CA GLU A 288 -4.12 27.61 16.27
C GLU A 288 -3.44 28.36 15.10
N LEU A 289 -3.65 29.68 15.04
CA LEU A 289 -2.94 30.57 14.12
C LEU A 289 -1.48 30.73 14.60
N LEU A 290 -0.56 30.00 13.95
CA LEU A 290 0.87 30.06 14.31
C LEU A 290 1.59 31.26 13.68
N THR A 291 1.06 31.84 12.59
CA THR A 291 1.60 33.07 11.98
C THR A 291 0.76 34.29 12.39
N PHE A 292 1.09 34.92 13.52
CA PHE A 292 0.34 36.08 14.00
C PHE A 292 0.50 37.31 13.07
N SER A 293 -0.57 37.68 12.37
CA SER A 293 -0.74 39.01 11.79
C SER A 293 -2.21 39.42 11.81
N LEU A 294 -2.47 40.72 11.94
CA LEU A 294 -3.83 41.28 12.04
C LEU A 294 -4.72 40.86 10.85
N TRP A 295 -4.14 40.80 9.65
CA TRP A 295 -4.87 40.35 8.46
C TRP A 295 -5.21 38.86 8.51
N HIS A 296 -4.27 37.98 8.89
CA HIS A 296 -4.56 36.54 8.97
C HIS A 296 -5.53 36.19 10.10
N THR A 297 -5.55 36.95 11.20
CA THR A 297 -6.63 36.87 12.22
C THR A 297 -7.98 37.28 11.63
N THR A 298 -8.06 38.43 10.96
CA THR A 298 -9.32 38.91 10.35
C THR A 298 -9.82 37.94 9.27
N PHE A 299 -8.91 37.39 8.46
CA PHE A 299 -9.19 36.38 7.47
C PHE A 299 -9.72 35.10 8.12
N SER A 300 -9.08 34.57 9.17
CA SER A 300 -9.58 33.35 9.81
C SER A 300 -10.90 33.56 10.55
N GLU A 301 -11.09 34.67 11.26
CA GLU A 301 -12.37 35.02 11.90
C GLU A 301 -13.52 35.08 10.89
N THR A 302 -13.25 35.55 9.66
CA THR A 302 -14.22 35.54 8.58
C THR A 302 -14.36 34.13 7.97
N ALA A 303 -13.28 33.62 7.38
CA ALA A 303 -13.25 32.40 6.59
C ALA A 303 -13.47 31.10 7.40
N ASN A 304 -13.55 31.15 8.73
CA ASN A 304 -13.59 29.98 9.63
C ASN A 304 -14.51 28.86 9.13
N ARG A 305 -15.78 29.17 8.84
CA ARG A 305 -16.74 28.18 8.32
C ARG A 305 -16.29 27.52 7.02
N THR A 306 -15.73 28.30 6.09
CA THR A 306 -15.24 27.81 4.80
C THR A 306 -13.97 26.97 4.96
N MET A 307 -13.06 27.39 5.86
CA MET A 307 -11.89 26.61 6.26
C MET A 307 -12.29 25.28 6.90
N VAL A 308 -13.22 25.28 7.87
CA VAL A 308 -13.72 24.07 8.55
C VAL A 308 -14.42 23.13 7.56
N ASN A 309 -15.29 23.62 6.69
CA ASN A 309 -15.91 22.82 5.61
C ASN A 309 -14.85 22.12 4.76
N PHE A 310 -13.84 22.87 4.29
CA PHE A 310 -12.76 22.32 3.46
C PHE A 310 -11.90 21.29 4.21
N MET A 311 -11.55 21.55 5.47
CA MET A 311 -10.72 20.64 6.28
C MET A 311 -11.48 19.37 6.69
N ILE A 312 -12.78 19.45 6.95
CA ILE A 312 -13.67 18.27 7.11
C ILE A 312 -13.67 17.44 5.82
N ALA A 313 -13.80 18.09 4.65
CA ALA A 313 -13.80 17.40 3.37
C ALA A 313 -12.45 16.72 3.07
N VAL A 314 -11.31 17.33 3.42
CA VAL A 314 -9.99 16.70 3.32
C VAL A 314 -9.84 15.54 4.31
N ARG A 315 -10.29 15.68 5.57
CA ARG A 315 -10.28 14.61 6.58
C ARG A 315 -11.01 13.37 6.09
N ASP A 316 -12.24 13.54 5.62
CA ASP A 316 -13.10 12.42 5.20
C ASP A 316 -12.63 11.76 3.90
N ALA A 317 -11.96 12.52 3.02
CA ALA A 317 -11.33 11.97 1.82
C ALA A 317 -10.11 11.11 2.19
N ILE A 318 -9.30 11.56 3.17
CA ILE A 318 -8.19 10.76 3.70
C ILE A 318 -8.72 9.51 4.40
N HIS A 319 -9.80 9.62 5.18
CA HIS A 319 -10.47 8.46 5.79
C HIS A 319 -10.93 7.43 4.74
N LEU A 320 -11.55 7.85 3.62
CA LEU A 320 -11.88 6.94 2.52
C LEU A 320 -10.64 6.21 1.98
N ASP A 321 -9.56 6.95 1.71
CA ASP A 321 -8.34 6.38 1.13
C ASP A 321 -7.63 5.39 2.09
N LEU A 322 -7.70 5.66 3.41
CA LEU A 322 -7.27 4.74 4.47
C LEU A 322 -8.23 3.55 4.68
N GLY A 323 -9.35 3.47 3.96
CA GLY A 323 -10.33 2.37 4.09
C GLY A 323 -11.28 2.49 5.28
N HIS A 324 -11.56 3.70 5.76
CA HIS A 324 -12.54 3.97 6.82
C HIS A 324 -13.92 4.18 6.19
N ILE A 325 -14.67 3.08 6.08
CA ILE A 325 -15.93 3.04 5.35
C ILE A 325 -17.08 3.09 6.35
N THR A 326 -17.38 4.31 6.80
CA THR A 326 -18.31 4.58 7.90
C THR A 326 -19.47 5.47 7.46
N SER A 327 -20.65 5.29 8.05
CA SER A 327 -21.87 6.00 7.66
C SER A 327 -21.91 7.48 8.07
N ASP A 328 -20.89 7.97 8.79
CA ASP A 328 -20.67 9.37 9.14
C ASP A 328 -19.69 10.09 8.20
N ASN A 329 -19.06 9.38 7.26
CA ASN A 329 -18.24 9.99 6.21
C ASN A 329 -19.11 10.78 5.22
N ILE A 330 -18.77 12.05 4.98
CA ILE A 330 -19.59 12.96 4.15
C ILE A 330 -19.76 12.47 2.70
N TYR A 331 -18.82 11.71 2.16
CA TYR A 331 -18.86 11.25 0.77
C TYR A 331 -19.76 10.02 0.61
N LEU A 332 -19.88 9.18 1.63
CA LEU A 332 -20.72 7.97 1.63
C LEU A 332 -22.16 8.25 2.06
N ASN A 333 -22.42 9.37 2.75
CA ASN A 333 -23.74 9.68 3.27
C ASN A 333 -24.11 11.16 3.10
N LYS A 334 -25.09 11.45 2.24
CA LYS A 334 -25.66 12.80 2.05
C LYS A 334 -26.21 13.41 3.34
N THR A 335 -26.71 12.61 4.28
CA THR A 335 -27.15 13.10 5.60
C THR A 335 -25.96 13.55 6.45
N ALA A 336 -24.82 12.86 6.38
CA ALA A 336 -23.59 13.29 7.04
C ALA A 336 -23.00 14.54 6.36
N PHE A 337 -22.98 14.59 5.02
CA PHE A 337 -22.61 15.80 4.27
C PHE A 337 -23.45 17.01 4.72
N ASN A 338 -24.78 16.85 4.76
CA ASN A 338 -25.70 17.92 5.15
C ASN A 338 -25.69 18.22 6.67
N ALA A 339 -25.03 17.41 7.48
CA ALA A 339 -24.81 17.65 8.91
C ALA A 339 -23.46 18.31 9.22
N TYR A 340 -22.39 18.03 8.46
CA TYR A 340 -21.02 18.51 8.73
C TYR A 340 -20.52 19.60 7.79
N ILE A 341 -20.89 19.58 6.50
CA ILE A 341 -20.57 20.66 5.55
C ILE A 341 -21.72 21.66 5.59
N HIS A 342 -21.55 22.78 6.28
CA HIS A 342 -22.62 23.77 6.49
C HIS A 342 -22.63 24.85 5.40
N PRO A 343 -23.76 25.56 5.19
CA PRO A 343 -23.77 26.76 4.35
C PRO A 343 -22.77 27.80 4.86
N ASN A 344 -22.00 28.36 3.92
CA ASN A 344 -21.03 29.44 4.13
C ASN A 344 -21.44 30.67 3.29
N PRO A 345 -22.67 31.21 3.46
CA PRO A 345 -23.24 32.22 2.58
C PRO A 345 -22.26 33.37 2.39
N LEU A 346 -21.91 33.61 1.12
CA LEU A 346 -20.77 34.42 0.70
C LEU A 346 -20.73 35.75 1.47
N TYR A 347 -19.70 35.88 2.32
CA TYR A 347 -19.66 36.82 3.46
C TYR A 347 -20.14 38.22 3.07
N LEU A 348 -21.39 38.51 3.42
CA LEU A 348 -22.14 39.58 2.77
C LEU A 348 -21.44 40.93 2.92
N SER A 349 -20.86 41.19 4.09
CA SER A 349 -20.03 42.36 4.39
C SER A 349 -18.80 42.49 3.48
N VAL A 350 -18.08 41.39 3.22
CA VAL A 350 -16.91 41.39 2.32
C VAL A 350 -17.33 41.65 0.88
N VAL A 351 -18.40 41.00 0.43
CA VAL A 351 -18.92 41.14 -0.95
C VAL A 351 -19.52 42.54 -1.16
N GLU A 352 -20.26 43.08 -0.19
CA GLU A 352 -20.77 44.45 -0.19
C GLU A 352 -19.63 45.49 -0.16
N GLN A 353 -18.60 45.28 0.67
CA GLN A 353 -17.43 46.15 0.71
C GLN A 353 -16.66 46.12 -0.63
N TYR A 354 -16.54 44.95 -1.26
CA TYR A 354 -15.92 44.80 -2.58
C TYR A 354 -16.75 45.52 -3.66
N ARG A 355 -18.05 45.24 -3.75
CA ARG A 355 -18.99 45.94 -4.66
C ARG A 355 -19.00 47.46 -4.46
N THR A 356 -18.83 47.92 -3.22
CA THR A 356 -18.77 49.36 -2.87
C THR A 356 -17.42 50.00 -3.22
N ARG A 357 -16.31 49.27 -3.13
CA ARG A 357 -14.96 49.76 -3.49
C ARG A 357 -14.73 49.77 -4.99
N PHE A 358 -15.23 48.75 -5.69
CA PHE A 358 -15.03 48.53 -7.13
C PHE A 358 -16.34 48.79 -7.90
N MET A 359 -17.00 49.92 -7.62
CA MET A 359 -18.26 50.33 -8.25
C MET A 359 -18.17 50.29 -9.78
N GLY A 360 -19.12 49.58 -10.41
CA GLY A 360 -19.20 49.44 -11.87
C GLY A 360 -18.91 48.01 -12.36
N LEU A 361 -18.40 47.12 -11.52
CA LEU A 361 -18.55 45.68 -11.75
C LEU A 361 -20.03 45.30 -11.66
N ASP A 362 -20.48 44.52 -12.65
CA ASP A 362 -21.79 43.85 -12.61
C ASP A 362 -21.86 42.95 -11.35
N PRO A 363 -22.98 42.90 -10.60
CA PRO A 363 -23.11 41.97 -9.48
C PRO A 363 -22.76 40.52 -9.85
N ASP A 364 -23.03 40.10 -11.10
CA ASP A 364 -22.75 38.75 -11.64
C ASP A 364 -21.30 38.56 -12.11
N ALA A 365 -20.47 39.62 -12.12
CA ALA A 365 -19.05 39.57 -12.48
C ALA A 365 -18.11 39.04 -11.37
N LEU A 366 -18.65 38.45 -10.29
CA LEU A 366 -17.91 37.76 -9.24
C LEU A 366 -18.26 36.25 -9.20
N PRO A 367 -18.03 35.49 -10.28
CA PRO A 367 -18.29 34.05 -10.29
C PRO A 367 -17.37 33.31 -9.30
N ILE A 368 -17.89 32.23 -8.70
CA ILE A 368 -17.08 31.30 -7.92
C ILE A 368 -16.55 30.22 -8.86
N CYS A 369 -15.25 30.21 -9.12
CA CYS A 369 -14.64 29.33 -10.12
C CYS A 369 -13.79 28.22 -9.48
N THR A 370 -13.92 27.01 -10.01
CA THR A 370 -13.16 25.80 -9.67
C THR A 370 -12.14 25.45 -10.76
N TRP A 371 -11.16 24.60 -10.45
CA TRP A 371 -10.22 24.11 -11.46
C TRP A 371 -10.89 23.19 -12.49
N THR A 372 -11.81 22.33 -12.04
CA THR A 372 -12.33 21.20 -12.84
C THR A 372 -13.68 21.47 -13.51
N ARG A 373 -14.53 22.35 -12.95
CA ARG A 373 -15.91 22.58 -13.43
C ARG A 373 -16.21 24.03 -13.75
N GLY A 374 -15.18 24.89 -13.76
CA GLY A 374 -15.31 26.29 -14.12
C GLY A 374 -16.14 27.08 -13.11
N CYS A 375 -16.90 28.05 -13.63
CA CYS A 375 -17.46 29.15 -12.88
C CYS A 375 -18.98 29.01 -12.62
N LEU A 376 -19.40 29.18 -11.38
CA LEU A 376 -20.82 29.21 -11.02
C LEU A 376 -21.54 30.42 -11.65
N PRO A 377 -22.75 30.24 -12.21
CA PRO A 377 -23.49 31.31 -12.89
C PRO A 377 -24.19 32.30 -11.95
N HIS A 378 -24.15 32.07 -10.63
CA HIS A 378 -24.72 32.97 -9.63
C HIS A 378 -23.65 33.34 -8.58
N PRO A 379 -23.35 34.63 -8.38
CA PRO A 379 -22.25 35.12 -7.52
C PRO A 379 -22.57 35.09 -6.02
N ASN A 380 -23.72 34.55 -5.62
CA ASN A 380 -24.25 34.59 -4.26
C ASN A 380 -24.52 33.19 -3.67
N ILE A 381 -24.21 32.10 -4.40
CA ILE A 381 -24.45 30.71 -3.95
C ILE A 381 -23.11 29.97 -3.98
N THR A 382 -22.73 29.34 -2.88
CA THR A 382 -21.42 28.68 -2.74
C THR A 382 -21.39 27.23 -3.23
N TRP A 383 -20.19 26.67 -3.41
CA TRP A 383 -20.04 25.24 -3.65
C TRP A 383 -20.50 24.41 -2.47
N ALA A 384 -20.29 24.85 -1.22
CA ALA A 384 -20.87 24.15 -0.07
C ALA A 384 -22.41 24.11 -0.11
N GLU A 385 -23.07 25.20 -0.52
CA GLU A 385 -24.53 25.24 -0.68
C GLU A 385 -25.00 24.33 -1.81
N ILE A 386 -24.36 24.43 -2.97
CA ILE A 386 -24.64 23.61 -4.16
C ILE A 386 -24.42 22.11 -3.92
N LEU A 387 -23.38 21.73 -3.19
CA LEU A 387 -23.10 20.33 -2.83
C LEU A 387 -24.06 19.79 -1.76
N ARG A 388 -24.73 20.66 -0.98
CA ARG A 388 -25.77 20.27 -0.03
C ARG A 388 -27.13 20.04 -0.69
N GLU A 389 -27.47 20.80 -1.73
CA GLU A 389 -28.69 20.59 -2.54
C GLU A 389 -28.67 19.24 -3.28
N ASP A 390 -29.84 18.76 -3.72
CA ASP A 390 -29.92 17.53 -4.52
C ASP A 390 -29.43 17.82 -5.95
N VAL A 391 -28.17 17.45 -6.18
CA VAL A 391 -27.27 17.96 -7.25
C VAL A 391 -27.84 17.82 -8.69
N GLY A 392 -28.80 16.93 -8.92
CA GLY A 392 -29.41 16.61 -10.22
C GLY A 392 -30.27 17.70 -10.89
N LYS A 393 -30.00 18.98 -10.63
CA LYS A 393 -30.68 20.14 -11.26
C LYS A 393 -29.75 21.27 -11.70
N LEU A 394 -28.49 21.28 -11.31
CA LEU A 394 -27.56 22.36 -11.64
C LEU A 394 -26.71 21.97 -12.86
N PRO A 395 -26.57 22.84 -13.87
CA PRO A 395 -25.63 22.61 -14.96
C PRO A 395 -24.19 22.54 -14.43
N TYR A 396 -23.30 21.89 -15.19
CA TYR A 396 -21.86 21.72 -14.92
C TYR A 396 -21.50 20.75 -13.78
N ASN A 397 -22.46 20.28 -12.97
CA ASN A 397 -22.19 19.41 -11.83
C ASN A 397 -22.31 17.92 -12.11
N ASN A 398 -21.33 17.40 -12.85
CA ASN A 398 -21.04 15.96 -12.89
C ASN A 398 -20.29 15.56 -11.60
N ILE A 399 -20.96 15.77 -10.46
CA ILE A 399 -20.60 15.35 -9.09
C ILE A 399 -21.82 14.60 -8.54
N VAL A 400 -21.66 13.33 -8.20
CA VAL A 400 -22.69 12.56 -7.49
C VAL A 400 -22.23 12.34 -6.05
N LEU A 401 -23.03 12.84 -5.10
CA LEU A 401 -22.91 12.54 -3.68
C LEU A 401 -24.27 12.02 -3.16
N PRO A 402 -24.31 10.88 -2.44
CA PRO A 402 -23.16 10.09 -2.00
C PRO A 402 -22.54 9.28 -3.15
N ILE A 403 -21.27 8.93 -3.00
CA ILE A 403 -20.61 7.96 -3.88
C ILE A 403 -21.05 6.54 -3.51
N VAL A 404 -21.00 5.62 -4.48
CA VAL A 404 -21.26 4.20 -4.28
C VAL A 404 -19.93 3.46 -4.25
N GLU A 405 -19.72 2.66 -3.21
CA GLU A 405 -18.52 1.83 -3.09
C GLU A 405 -18.56 0.62 -4.05
N PRO A 406 -17.45 0.23 -4.69
CA PRO A 406 -17.34 -1.07 -5.35
C PRO A 406 -17.35 -2.23 -4.33
N ASP A 407 -18.37 -3.09 -4.42
CA ASP A 407 -18.48 -4.36 -3.69
C ASP A 407 -17.60 -5.45 -4.37
N PRO A 408 -16.69 -6.16 -3.67
CA PRO A 408 -16.42 -6.09 -2.24
C PRO A 408 -15.39 -5.02 -1.84
N ALA A 409 -15.59 -4.46 -0.65
CA ALA A 409 -14.71 -3.49 -0.01
C ALA A 409 -13.25 -3.95 0.03
N VAL A 410 -12.37 -3.18 -0.62
CA VAL A 410 -10.93 -3.46 -0.68
C VAL A 410 -10.25 -2.91 0.56
N VAL A 411 -9.67 -3.80 1.37
CA VAL A 411 -8.86 -3.43 2.54
C VAL A 411 -7.66 -2.59 2.10
N SER A 412 -7.68 -1.31 2.46
CA SER A 412 -6.59 -0.37 2.15
C SER A 412 -5.33 -0.71 2.95
N VAL A 413 -4.24 -0.90 2.22
CA VAL A 413 -2.86 -1.09 2.68
C VAL A 413 -1.94 -0.22 1.83
N ILE A 414 -0.70 -0.01 2.28
CA ILE A 414 0.30 0.72 1.48
C ILE A 414 0.73 -0.17 0.31
N ASP A 415 0.66 0.35 -0.91
CA ASP A 415 1.10 -0.34 -2.12
C ASP A 415 2.63 -0.39 -2.17
N THR A 416 3.20 -1.48 -1.65
CA THR A 416 4.64 -1.74 -1.62
C THR A 416 4.94 -3.19 -2.00
N THR A 417 6.19 -3.47 -2.37
CA THR A 417 6.60 -4.80 -2.84
C THR A 417 7.43 -5.54 -1.81
N TYR A 418 6.98 -6.75 -1.49
CA TYR A 418 7.57 -7.69 -0.55
C TYR A 418 8.50 -8.66 -1.25
N LEU A 419 9.67 -8.92 -0.69
CA LEU A 419 10.61 -9.91 -1.23
C LEU A 419 10.30 -11.29 -0.65
N CYS A 420 9.39 -12.01 -1.31
CA CYS A 420 8.91 -13.31 -0.88
C CYS A 420 9.78 -14.44 -1.46
N PRO A 421 10.25 -15.42 -0.66
CA PRO A 421 10.85 -16.62 -1.20
C PRO A 421 9.75 -17.52 -1.79
N THR A 422 10.00 -18.04 -2.98
CA THR A 422 9.09 -18.92 -3.73
C THR A 422 9.84 -20.19 -4.13
N TYR A 423 9.16 -21.34 -4.15
CA TYR A 423 9.76 -22.56 -4.67
C TYR A 423 9.65 -22.58 -6.20
N VAL A 424 10.79 -22.57 -6.88
CA VAL A 424 10.86 -22.64 -8.34
C VAL A 424 11.56 -23.92 -8.73
N ARG A 425 10.90 -24.73 -9.56
CA ARG A 425 11.47 -25.98 -10.07
C ARG A 425 12.77 -25.70 -10.82
N LYS A 426 13.81 -26.50 -10.54
CA LYS A 426 15.10 -26.43 -11.24
C LYS A 426 14.93 -26.64 -12.74
N SER A 427 15.79 -25.99 -13.52
CA SER A 427 15.97 -26.33 -14.93
C SER A 427 16.35 -27.81 -15.06
N TRP A 428 15.90 -28.50 -16.10
CA TRP A 428 16.08 -29.96 -16.22
C TRP A 428 17.55 -30.41 -16.06
N GLY A 429 18.52 -29.64 -16.56
CA GLY A 429 19.95 -29.91 -16.34
C GLY A 429 20.37 -29.81 -14.87
N SER A 430 20.01 -28.73 -14.18
CA SER A 430 20.30 -28.55 -12.74
C SER A 430 19.60 -29.59 -11.87
N LEU A 431 18.35 -29.94 -12.21
CA LEU A 431 17.57 -30.99 -11.57
C LEU A 431 18.26 -32.35 -11.71
N LEU A 432 18.64 -32.75 -12.93
CA LEU A 432 19.31 -34.02 -13.17
C LEU A 432 20.65 -34.10 -12.44
N VAL A 433 21.50 -33.06 -12.52
CA VAL A 433 22.79 -33.03 -11.80
C VAL A 433 22.58 -33.11 -10.27
N SER A 434 21.60 -32.39 -9.73
CA SER A 434 21.25 -32.45 -8.30
C SER A 434 20.82 -33.85 -7.88
N VAL A 435 19.89 -34.46 -8.61
CA VAL A 435 19.32 -35.78 -8.31
C VAL A 435 20.36 -36.89 -8.46
N PHE A 436 21.19 -36.87 -9.52
CA PHE A 436 22.27 -37.83 -9.69
C PHE A 436 23.33 -37.69 -8.60
N SER A 437 23.75 -36.48 -8.24
CA SER A 437 24.75 -36.25 -7.20
C SER A 437 24.26 -36.76 -5.83
N ALA A 438 23.04 -36.40 -5.43
CA ALA A 438 22.45 -36.86 -4.18
C ALA A 438 22.25 -38.39 -4.15
N THR A 439 21.70 -38.97 -5.22
CA THR A 439 21.47 -40.42 -5.33
C THR A 439 22.77 -41.21 -5.31
N PHE A 440 23.80 -40.76 -6.05
CA PHE A 440 25.10 -41.43 -6.08
C PHE A 440 25.83 -41.35 -4.73
N SER A 441 25.72 -40.21 -4.03
CA SER A 441 26.27 -40.05 -2.68
C SER A 441 25.60 -41.02 -1.69
N MET A 442 24.26 -41.02 -1.60
CA MET A 442 23.50 -41.90 -0.72
C MET A 442 23.72 -43.38 -1.02
N TYR A 443 23.64 -43.77 -2.30
CA TYR A 443 23.89 -45.15 -2.73
C TYR A 443 25.36 -45.56 -2.48
N GLY A 444 26.32 -44.65 -2.69
CA GLY A 444 27.73 -44.87 -2.38
C GLY A 444 27.97 -45.19 -0.91
N THR A 445 27.33 -44.47 0.01
CA THR A 445 27.40 -44.76 1.46
C THR A 445 26.78 -46.12 1.81
N ILE A 446 25.68 -46.51 1.17
CA ILE A 446 25.05 -47.83 1.38
C ILE A 446 25.93 -48.95 0.79
N TYR A 447 26.56 -48.72 -0.36
CA TYR A 447 27.48 -49.66 -0.98
C TYR A 447 28.76 -49.87 -0.16
N THR A 448 29.36 -48.82 0.41
CA THR A 448 30.55 -48.97 1.29
C THR A 448 30.20 -49.64 2.61
N LEU A 449 29.02 -49.36 3.19
CA LEU A 449 28.51 -50.07 4.36
C LEU A 449 28.30 -51.57 4.06
N PHE A 450 27.69 -51.90 2.92
CA PHE A 450 27.55 -53.29 2.46
C PHE A 450 28.91 -53.96 2.25
N ALA A 451 29.86 -53.31 1.57
CA ALA A 451 31.20 -53.85 1.35
C ALA A 451 31.98 -54.13 2.65
N PHE A 452 31.69 -53.38 3.73
CA PHE A 452 32.27 -53.61 5.06
C PHE A 452 31.58 -54.73 5.85
N ILE A 453 30.26 -54.90 5.69
CA ILE A 453 29.46 -55.89 6.43
C ILE A 453 29.46 -57.27 5.74
N ALA A 454 29.30 -57.32 4.42
CA ALA A 454 29.12 -58.56 3.67
C ALA A 454 30.24 -59.60 3.87
N PRO A 455 31.54 -59.22 3.96
CA PRO A 455 32.61 -60.19 4.26
C PRO A 455 32.44 -60.89 5.62
N ARG A 456 31.82 -60.24 6.62
CA ARG A 456 31.53 -60.85 7.93
C ARG A 456 30.31 -61.77 7.92
N LEU A 457 29.41 -61.60 6.95
CA LEU A 457 28.24 -62.46 6.76
C LEU A 457 28.62 -63.71 5.94
N ASP A 458 29.41 -63.53 4.89
CA ASP A 458 29.91 -64.62 4.04
C ASP A 458 30.99 -65.48 4.75
N SER A 459 31.66 -64.93 5.78
CA SER A 459 32.56 -65.68 6.67
C SER A 459 31.88 -66.32 7.88
N SER A 460 30.55 -66.27 7.99
CA SER A 460 29.83 -66.94 9.07
C SER A 460 29.86 -68.45 8.82
N PRO A 461 30.43 -69.28 9.73
CA PRO A 461 30.52 -70.70 9.50
C PRO A 461 29.13 -71.31 9.52
N ILE A 462 28.73 -71.94 8.41
CA ILE A 462 27.65 -72.92 8.42
C ILE A 462 28.09 -74.00 9.41
N ALA A 463 27.32 -74.18 10.48
CA ALA A 463 27.61 -75.21 11.45
C ALA A 463 27.37 -76.57 10.81
N ASP A 464 28.44 -77.32 10.54
CA ASP A 464 28.38 -78.72 10.15
C ASP A 464 27.72 -79.52 11.28
N GLY A 465 26.41 -79.72 11.13
CA GLY A 465 25.59 -80.45 12.07
C GLY A 465 24.65 -81.37 11.30
N LYS A 466 24.78 -82.68 11.59
CA LYS A 466 23.99 -83.80 11.07
C LYS A 466 24.30 -84.26 9.64
N ASP A 467 24.41 -85.55 9.34
CA ASP A 467 24.43 -86.81 10.13
C ASP A 467 25.48 -87.75 9.44
N ASN A 468 25.96 -88.89 9.96
CA ASN A 468 25.32 -89.95 10.73
C ASN A 468 26.34 -90.79 11.52
N ASP A 469 25.88 -91.45 12.59
CA ASP A 469 26.48 -92.70 13.13
C ASP A 469 26.33 -93.87 12.13
N TRP A 470 27.04 -94.99 12.35
CA TRP A 470 26.44 -96.33 12.58
C TRP A 470 27.46 -97.50 12.54
N VAL A 471 27.49 -98.28 13.64
CA VAL A 471 27.77 -99.74 13.75
C VAL A 471 29.21 -100.27 13.53
N ASP A 472 29.83 -100.70 14.65
CA ASP A 472 30.88 -101.75 14.70
C ASP A 472 30.30 -103.15 14.42
N PRO A 473 31.12 -104.13 13.98
CA PRO A 473 31.60 -105.12 14.98
C PRO A 473 33.10 -105.49 14.89
#